data_AF-A0A960EFP5-F1
#
_entry.id   AF-A0A960EFP5-F1
#
_cell.length_a   1.000
_cell.length_b   1.000
_cell.length_c   1.000
_cell.angle_alpha   90.00
_cell.angle_beta   90.00
_cell.angle_gamma   90.00
#
_symmetry.space_group_name_H-M   'P 1'
#
loop_
_entity.id
_entity.type
_entity.pdbx_description
1 polymer ?
#
loop_
_entity_poly.entity_id
_entity_poly.type
_entity_poly.pdbx_seq_one_letter_code
_entity_poly.pdbx_strand_id
1 'polypeptide(L)'
;MTERRARTVLTVDEVSAFEDAQPDPAGGRPELAAEFLAARHARDDAERRIERAVLTARREGVPWSAIGVLLGTTGQAAHQRYRRLEAAQQR
;
A
#
# COMPACT_ATOMS: atom_id res chain seq x y z
N MET A 1 43.37 18.91 -34.47
CA MET A 1 42.81 18.05 -35.54
C MET A 1 43.46 16.69 -35.35
N THR A 2 42.86 15.69 -34.69
CA THR A 2 41.44 15.31 -34.62
C THR A 2 41.24 14.44 -33.38
N GLU A 3 40.23 14.76 -32.55
CA GLU A 3 39.81 13.94 -31.40
C GLU A 3 39.33 12.57 -31.87
N ARG A 4 39.96 11.50 -31.38
CA ARG A 4 39.52 10.12 -31.59
C ARG A 4 38.40 9.82 -30.59
N ARG A 5 37.15 10.11 -30.94
CA ARG A 5 35.99 9.68 -30.15
C ARG A 5 35.94 8.15 -30.13
N ALA A 6 36.24 7.57 -28.97
CA ALA A 6 36.05 6.15 -28.72
C ALA A 6 34.55 5.85 -28.86
N ARG A 7 34.18 5.10 -29.90
CA ARG A 7 32.82 4.62 -30.10
C ARG A 7 32.65 3.36 -29.27
N THR A 8 32.12 3.49 -28.06
CA THR A 8 31.71 2.35 -27.25
C THR A 8 30.54 1.66 -27.96
N VAL A 9 30.78 0.45 -28.46
CA VAL A 9 29.71 -0.43 -28.96
C VAL A 9 29.37 -1.36 -27.80
N LEU A 10 28.19 -1.18 -27.21
CA LEU A 10 27.66 -2.09 -26.21
C LEU A 10 27.26 -3.41 -26.89
N THR A 11 27.51 -4.51 -26.21
CA THR A 11 27.10 -5.85 -26.68
C THR A 11 25.59 -6.03 -26.54
N VAL A 12 25.01 -6.97 -27.29
CA VAL A 12 23.56 -7.24 -27.26
C VAL A 12 23.10 -7.62 -25.83
N ASP A 13 23.90 -8.40 -25.11
CA ASP A 13 23.62 -8.79 -23.72
C ASP A 13 23.64 -7.59 -22.75
N GLU A 14 24.57 -6.64 -22.93
CA GLU A 14 24.61 -5.41 -22.12
C GLU A 14 23.42 -4.50 -22.41
N VAL A 15 22.96 -4.43 -23.66
CA VAL A 15 21.76 -3.66 -24.03
C VAL A 15 20.51 -4.26 -23.39
N SER A 16 20.36 -5.59 -23.38
CA SER A 16 19.23 -6.25 -22.71
C SER A 16 19.22 -6.05 -21.19
N ALA A 17 20.39 -6.08 -20.53
CA ALA A 17 20.48 -5.80 -19.09
C ALA A 17 20.09 -4.36 -18.72
N PHE A 18 20.27 -3.40 -19.64
CA PHE A 18 19.80 -2.02 -19.48
C PHE A 18 18.28 -1.87 -19.64
N GLU A 19 17.65 -2.72 -20.47
CA GLU A 19 16.20 -2.71 -20.69
C GLU A 19 15.42 -3.34 -19.52
N ASP A 20 16.00 -4.33 -18.85
CA ASP A 20 15.38 -5.06 -17.73
C ASP A 20 15.58 -4.39 -16.36
N ALA A 21 16.42 -3.35 -16.28
CA ALA A 21 16.63 -2.59 -15.05
C ALA A 21 15.37 -1.79 -14.69
N GLN A 22 14.53 -2.35 -13.80
CA GLN A 22 13.46 -1.57 -13.17
C GLN A 22 14.10 -0.35 -12.48
N PRO A 23 13.68 0.88 -12.81
CA PRO A 23 14.22 2.06 -12.18
C PRO A 23 13.97 1.97 -10.68
N ASP A 24 15.01 2.23 -9.88
CA ASP A 24 14.84 2.33 -8.43
C ASP A 24 13.78 3.41 -8.16
N PRO A 25 12.62 3.05 -7.57
CA PRO A 25 11.53 3.99 -7.34
C PRO A 25 11.95 5.12 -6.38
N ALA A 26 12.99 4.93 -5.58
CA ALA A 26 13.55 5.97 -4.74
C ALA A 26 14.70 6.74 -5.40
N GLY A 27 15.18 6.31 -6.57
CA GLY A 27 16.26 6.98 -7.31
C GLY A 27 17.60 6.99 -6.55
N GLY A 28 18.00 5.86 -5.99
CA GLY A 28 19.25 5.67 -5.25
C GLY A 28 19.20 6.16 -3.80
N ARG A 29 18.01 6.40 -3.24
CA ARG A 29 17.80 6.95 -1.89
C ARG A 29 17.15 5.90 -0.98
N PRO A 30 17.92 4.97 -0.40
CA PRO A 30 17.37 3.89 0.42
C PRO A 30 16.57 4.38 1.64
N GLU A 31 16.92 5.53 2.20
CA GLU A 31 16.19 6.17 3.29
C GLU A 31 14.78 6.61 2.89
N LEU A 32 14.60 7.10 1.66
CA LEU A 32 13.29 7.47 1.14
C LEU A 32 12.42 6.23 0.91
N ALA A 33 13.00 5.16 0.36
CA ALA A 33 12.32 3.88 0.21
C ALA A 33 11.87 3.32 1.57
N ALA A 34 12.75 3.37 2.58
CA ALA A 34 12.46 2.92 3.93
C ALA A 34 11.30 3.71 4.56
N GLU A 35 11.28 5.03 4.40
CA GLU A 35 10.19 5.89 4.91
C GLU A 35 8.85 5.54 4.27
N PHE A 36 8.80 5.36 2.94
CA PHE A 36 7.55 4.96 2.26
C PHE A 36 7.06 3.58 2.70
N LEU A 37 7.97 2.62 2.89
CA LEU A 37 7.62 1.29 3.39
C LEU A 37 7.10 1.38 4.82
N ALA A 38 7.76 2.13 5.70
CA ALA A 38 7.33 2.34 7.08
C ALA A 38 5.94 2.99 7.14
N ALA A 39 5.70 4.06 6.37
CA ALA A 39 4.41 4.73 6.30
C ALA A 39 3.30 3.81 5.78
N ARG A 40 3.60 3.00 4.76
CA ARG A 40 2.67 1.98 4.25
C ARG A 40 2.34 0.95 5.34
N HIS A 41 3.34 0.41 6.04
CA HIS A 41 3.13 -0.56 7.10
C HIS A 41 2.28 0.02 8.23
N ALA A 42 2.57 1.25 8.67
CA ALA A 42 1.79 1.95 9.69
C ALA A 42 0.32 2.14 9.27
N ARG A 43 0.08 2.52 8.01
CA ARG A 43 -1.29 2.63 7.47
C ARG A 43 -2.00 1.27 7.45
N ASP A 44 -1.33 0.24 6.96
CA ASP A 44 -1.91 -1.10 6.86
C ASP A 44 -2.20 -1.69 8.26
N ASP A 45 -1.37 -1.41 9.27
CA ASP A 45 -1.61 -1.76 10.68
C ASP A 45 -2.81 -1.01 11.26
N ALA A 46 -2.92 0.28 10.99
CA ALA A 46 -4.05 1.09 11.42
C ALA A 46 -5.37 0.56 10.82
N GLU A 47 -5.38 0.23 9.53
CA GLU A 47 -6.55 -0.36 8.87
C GLU A 47 -6.94 -1.69 9.51
N ARG A 48 -6.00 -2.62 9.70
CA ARG A 48 -6.25 -3.90 10.40
C ARG A 48 -6.79 -3.71 11.81
N ARG A 49 -6.37 -2.66 12.52
CA ARG A 49 -6.88 -2.32 13.85
C ARG A 49 -8.32 -1.83 13.79
N ILE A 50 -8.65 -0.98 12.83
CA ILE A 50 -10.02 -0.50 12.59
C ILE A 50 -10.93 -1.67 12.26
N GLU A 51 -10.54 -2.55 11.34
CA GLU A 51 -11.34 -3.73 10.97
C GLU A 51 -11.65 -4.61 12.18
N ARG A 52 -10.64 -4.92 13.01
CA ARG A 52 -10.84 -5.68 14.26
C ARG A 52 -11.78 -4.98 15.23
N ALA A 53 -11.64 -3.66 15.41
CA ALA A 53 -12.51 -2.88 16.29
C ALA A 53 -13.96 -2.91 15.81
N VAL A 54 -14.19 -2.76 14.50
CA VAL A 54 -15.52 -2.85 13.89
C VAL A 54 -16.13 -4.23 14.12
N LEU A 55 -15.38 -5.31 13.86
CA LEU A 55 -15.87 -6.68 14.06
C LEU A 55 -16.23 -6.97 15.53
N THR A 56 -15.41 -6.50 16.47
CA THR A 56 -15.72 -6.61 17.90
C THR A 56 -16.99 -5.83 18.26
N ALA A 57 -17.10 -4.58 17.83
CA ALA A 57 -18.30 -3.76 18.07
C ALA A 57 -19.56 -4.42 17.49
N ARG A 58 -19.47 -4.99 16.28
CA ARG A 58 -20.58 -5.71 15.65
C ARG A 58 -20.99 -6.96 16.42
N ARG A 59 -20.03 -7.74 16.94
CA ARG A 59 -20.29 -8.89 17.82
C ARG A 59 -20.97 -8.49 19.13
N GLU A 60 -20.66 -7.31 19.64
CA GLU A 60 -21.29 -6.75 20.85
C GLU A 60 -22.67 -6.10 20.57
N GLY A 61 -23.16 -6.17 19.32
CA GLY A 61 -24.46 -5.65 18.93
C GLY A 61 -24.48 -4.13 18.66
N VAL A 62 -23.32 -3.48 18.61
CA VAL A 62 -23.24 -2.03 18.33
C VAL A 62 -23.78 -1.73 16.93
N PRO A 63 -24.75 -0.80 16.77
CA PRO A 63 -25.34 -0.53 15.47
C PRO A 63 -24.37 0.19 14.54
N TRP A 64 -24.53 -0.02 13.23
CA TRP A 64 -23.71 0.63 12.20
C TRP A 64 -23.72 2.15 12.27
N SER A 65 -24.82 2.76 12.69
CA SER A 65 -24.92 4.21 12.92
C SER A 65 -23.90 4.70 13.94
N ALA A 66 -23.78 4.02 15.09
CA ALA A 66 -22.83 4.38 16.13
C ALA A 66 -21.38 4.13 15.68
N ILE A 67 -21.11 3.02 14.99
CA ILE A 67 -19.78 2.73 14.42
C ILE A 67 -19.38 3.81 13.40
N GLY A 68 -20.31 4.24 12.56
CA GLY A 68 -20.08 5.33 11.61
C GLY A 68 -19.61 6.61 12.30
N VAL A 69 -20.31 7.03 13.37
CA VAL A 69 -19.95 8.22 14.16
C VAL A 69 -18.55 8.09 14.76
N LEU A 70 -18.21 6.94 15.36
CA LEU A 70 -16.88 6.70 15.94
C LEU A 70 -15.75 6.75 14.91
N LEU A 71 -16.04 6.37 13.66
CA LEU A 71 -15.07 6.43 12.55
C LEU A 71 -15.08 7.78 11.82
N GLY A 72 -15.91 8.74 12.23
CA GLY A 72 -16.06 10.02 11.52
C GLY A 72 -16.71 9.90 10.14
N THR A 73 -17.56 8.89 9.93
CA THR A 73 -18.26 8.62 8.67
C THR A 73 -19.77 8.47 8.90
N THR A 74 -20.55 8.22 7.84
CA THR A 74 -21.95 7.82 8.02
C THR A 74 -22.07 6.33 8.36
N GLY A 75 -23.12 5.94 9.09
CA GLY A 75 -23.36 4.52 9.38
C GLY A 75 -23.51 3.66 8.13
N GLN A 76 -24.10 4.21 7.06
CA GLN A 76 -24.21 3.50 5.79
C GLN A 76 -22.84 3.32 5.11
N ALA A 77 -21.95 4.32 5.17
CA ALA A 77 -20.59 4.18 4.65
C ALA A 77 -19.81 3.09 5.40
N ALA A 78 -19.91 3.07 6.74
CA ALA A 78 -19.31 2.01 7.56
C ALA A 78 -19.88 0.62 7.20
N HIS A 79 -21.20 0.50 7.11
CA HIS A 79 -21.86 -0.76 6.73
C HIS A 79 -21.41 -1.26 5.35
N GLN A 80 -21.39 -0.39 4.33
CA GLN A 80 -20.94 -0.77 2.99
C GLN A 80 -19.50 -1.28 2.97
N ARG A 81 -18.61 -0.64 3.74
CA ARG A 81 -17.18 -0.99 3.82
C ARG A 81 -16.95 -2.32 4.56
N TYR A 82 -17.57 -2.52 5.72
CA TYR A 82 -17.17 -3.59 6.64
C TYR A 82 -18.11 -4.79 6.69
N ARG A 83 -19.34 -4.73 6.13
CA ARG A 83 -20.29 -5.86 6.17
C ARG A 83 -19.75 -7.16 5.58
N ARG A 84 -18.85 -7.08 4.60
CA ARG A 84 -18.23 -8.28 3.99
C ARG A 84 -17.31 -9.00 4.97
N LEU A 85 -16.58 -8.25 5.79
CA LEU A 85 -15.73 -8.80 6.84
C LEU A 85 -16.58 -9.47 7.92
N GLU A 86 -17.69 -8.82 8.30
CA GLU A 86 -18.65 -9.36 9.26
C GLU A 86 -19.22 -10.71 8.78
N ALA A 87 -19.60 -10.82 7.51
CA ALA A 87 -20.14 -12.04 6.92
C ALA A 87 -19.09 -13.17 6.78
N ALA A 88 -17.82 -12.83 6.54
CA ALA A 88 -16.75 -13.81 6.48
C ALA A 88 -16.43 -14.45 7.85
N GLN A 89 -16.62 -13.70 8.94
CA GLN A 89 -16.41 -14.18 10.32
C GLN A 89 -17.58 -15.01 10.89
N GLN A 90 -18.74 -14.98 10.23
CA GLN A 90 -19.96 -15.71 10.65
C GLN A 90 -20.10 -17.09 9.96
N ARG A 91 -19.12 -17.47 9.14
CA ARG A 91 -19.03 -18.78 8.47
C ARG A 91 -18.09 -19.68 9.23
#